data_AF-A0A1G7FAR2-F1
#
_entry.id   AF-A0A1G7FAR2-F1
#
_cell.length_a   1.000
_cell.length_b   1.000
_cell.length_c   1.000
_cell.angle_alpha   90.00
_cell.angle_beta   90.00
_cell.angle_gamma   90.00
#
_symmetry.space_group_name_H-M   'P 1'
#
loop_
_entity.id
_entity.type
_entity.pdbx_description
1 polymer ?
#
loop_
_entity_poly.entity_id
_entity_poly.type
_entity_poly.pdbx_seq_one_letter_code
_entity_poly.pdbx_strand_id
1 'polypeptide(L)'
;MRNRCMVKWVVAIALLLVCSTSTLMTNSVSAWAPSEGSDSAASPPIQLFDIKAQRIVKTFPNSKEFQAVAASWLKSITGLSPQLTIGHQCGYIVRIPLTSVADVVLPRETVQIKDVFLIYCPDKDPLLLVFSKERKPYLLRINLDVKPFMQQLLTTEPTGKAEKSSG
;
A
#
# COMPACT_ATOMS: atom_id res chain seq x y z
N MET A 1 -29.46 10.45 64.27
CA MET A 1 -28.23 11.27 64.46
C MET A 1 -27.06 10.36 64.77
N ARG A 2 -25.88 10.75 64.30
CA ARG A 2 -24.52 10.29 64.69
C ARG A 2 -23.92 9.06 63.98
N ASN A 3 -23.29 9.38 62.85
CA ASN A 3 -21.99 8.85 62.41
C ASN A 3 -20.98 8.80 63.57
N ARG A 4 -20.07 7.81 63.57
CA ARG A 4 -18.59 7.98 63.56
C ARG A 4 -17.80 6.67 63.74
N CYS A 5 -16.66 6.64 63.04
CA CYS A 5 -15.36 5.99 63.34
C CYS A 5 -15.24 4.45 63.31
N MET A 6 -14.46 3.88 62.39
CA MET A 6 -12.99 3.64 62.42
C MET A 6 -12.57 2.47 63.32
N VAL A 7 -11.83 1.50 62.76
CA VAL A 7 -10.76 0.61 63.32
C VAL A 7 -10.72 -0.65 62.42
N LYS A 8 -9.81 -0.74 61.45
CA LYS A 8 -8.43 -1.27 61.50
C LYS A 8 -8.30 -2.80 61.72
N TRP A 9 -7.79 -3.47 60.66
CA TRP A 9 -6.77 -4.54 60.64
C TRP A 9 -7.06 -5.87 61.36
N VAL A 10 -7.28 -6.95 60.60
CA VAL A 10 -6.73 -8.29 60.89
C VAL A 10 -6.35 -9.01 59.58
N VAL A 11 -5.18 -9.64 59.61
CA VAL A 11 -4.40 -10.32 58.56
C VAL A 11 -4.69 -11.84 58.57
N ALA A 12 -4.26 -12.54 57.50
CA ALA A 12 -4.00 -13.99 57.34
C ALA A 12 -5.08 -14.74 56.54
N ILE A 13 -4.87 -15.06 55.25
CA ILE A 13 -3.98 -16.07 54.64
C ILE A 13 -4.32 -17.50 55.08
N ALA A 14 -4.99 -18.26 54.19
CA ALA A 14 -4.78 -19.70 54.04
C ALA A 14 -5.37 -20.21 52.70
N LEU A 15 -4.45 -20.67 51.84
CA LEU A 15 -4.56 -21.78 50.87
C LEU A 15 -5.92 -22.10 50.24
N LEU A 16 -6.03 -21.86 48.92
CA LEU A 16 -6.67 -22.78 47.99
C LEU A 16 -5.81 -22.90 46.73
N LEU A 17 -5.05 -23.98 46.70
CA LEU A 17 -4.16 -24.41 45.64
C LEU A 17 -4.93 -25.45 44.83
N VAL A 18 -5.52 -25.04 43.69
CA VAL A 18 -6.09 -25.97 42.71
C VAL A 18 -5.76 -25.48 41.30
N CYS A 19 -4.90 -26.28 40.65
CA CYS A 19 -4.63 -26.41 39.23
C CYS A 19 -5.46 -25.55 38.26
N SER A 20 -4.78 -24.63 37.57
CA SER A 20 -5.08 -24.29 36.18
C SER A 20 -3.80 -23.76 35.55
N THR A 21 -2.94 -24.69 35.18
CA THR A 21 -1.80 -24.50 34.29
C THR A 21 -2.32 -24.12 32.91
N SER A 22 -2.58 -22.83 32.68
CA SER A 22 -2.79 -22.31 31.33
C SER A 22 -1.44 -22.03 30.70
N THR A 23 -0.97 -23.04 29.98
CA THR A 23 0.05 -23.05 28.93
C THR A 23 0.52 -21.66 28.47
N LEU A 24 1.79 -21.35 28.74
CA LEU A 24 2.54 -20.32 28.04
C LEU A 24 2.60 -20.72 26.56
N MET A 25 1.80 -20.07 25.71
CA MET A 25 1.99 -20.12 24.26
C MET A 25 3.24 -19.31 23.94
N THR A 26 4.36 -20.00 23.80
CA THR A 26 5.59 -19.43 23.25
C THR A 26 5.36 -19.17 21.77
N ASN A 27 5.02 -17.94 21.40
CA ASN A 27 5.01 -17.53 20.00
C ASN A 27 6.46 -17.52 19.51
N SER A 28 6.83 -18.50 18.67
CA SER A 28 8.06 -18.46 17.91
C SER A 28 8.00 -17.25 16.98
N VAL A 29 8.71 -16.18 17.33
CA VAL A 29 9.02 -15.10 16.38
C VAL A 29 10.09 -15.68 15.44
N SER A 30 9.69 -16.05 14.23
CA SER A 30 10.65 -16.32 13.16
C SER A 30 11.38 -15.02 12.83
N ALA A 31 12.61 -14.89 13.30
CA ALA A 31 13.53 -13.88 12.80
C ALA A 31 13.81 -14.20 11.33
N TRP A 32 13.19 -13.45 10.42
CA TRP A 32 13.60 -13.42 9.02
C TRP A 32 15.07 -12.94 9.00
N ALA A 33 15.99 -13.86 8.67
CA ALA A 33 17.35 -13.48 8.31
C ALA A 33 17.32 -12.89 6.89
N PRO A 34 17.88 -11.69 6.65
CA PRO A 34 18.02 -11.22 5.28
C PRO A 34 18.93 -12.20 4.55
N SER A 35 18.40 -12.86 3.53
CA SER A 35 19.21 -13.61 2.59
C SER A 35 20.09 -12.58 1.88
N GLU A 36 21.41 -12.64 2.11
CA GLU A 36 22.40 -11.94 1.29
C GLU A 36 22.49 -12.65 -0.07
N GLY A 37 21.39 -12.57 -0.83
CA GLY A 37 21.39 -12.77 -2.26
C GLY A 37 21.80 -11.44 -2.90
N SER A 38 22.81 -11.48 -3.74
CA SER A 38 23.19 -10.39 -4.64
C SER A 38 22.04 -10.09 -5.62
N ASP A 39 21.03 -9.38 -5.12
CA ASP A 39 20.00 -8.80 -5.96
C ASP A 39 20.61 -7.56 -6.63
N SER A 40 20.89 -7.66 -7.93
CA SER A 40 20.67 -6.49 -8.79
C SER A 40 19.19 -6.17 -8.61
N ALA A 41 18.86 -5.31 -7.64
CA ALA A 41 17.54 -5.18 -7.04
C ALA A 41 16.48 -5.00 -8.13
N ALA A 42 15.81 -6.11 -8.49
CA ALA A 42 14.74 -6.09 -9.46
C ALA A 42 13.66 -5.17 -8.89
N SER A 43 13.28 -4.15 -9.66
CA SER A 43 12.29 -3.19 -9.19
C SER A 43 10.98 -3.90 -8.85
N PRO A 44 10.29 -3.53 -7.76
CA PRO A 44 9.08 -4.22 -7.34
C PRO A 44 8.05 -4.25 -8.46
N PRO A 45 7.25 -5.33 -8.58
CA PRO A 45 6.35 -5.51 -9.71
C PRO A 45 5.24 -4.47 -9.77
N ILE A 46 4.68 -4.31 -10.97
CA ILE A 46 3.49 -3.50 -11.21
C ILE A 46 2.27 -4.26 -10.71
N GLN A 47 1.32 -3.56 -10.09
CA GLN A 47 0.11 -4.17 -9.53
C GLN A 47 -1.14 -3.48 -10.06
N LEU A 48 -2.09 -4.26 -10.53
CA LEU A 48 -3.44 -3.81 -10.87
C LEU A 48 -4.40 -4.24 -9.76
N PHE A 49 -4.93 -3.26 -9.04
CA PHE A 49 -5.92 -3.43 -8.00
C PHE A 49 -7.31 -3.13 -8.54
N ASP A 50 -8.25 -4.03 -8.33
CA ASP A 50 -9.67 -3.82 -8.63
C ASP A 50 -10.37 -3.31 -7.37
N ILE A 51 -10.92 -2.09 -7.42
CA ILE A 51 -11.55 -1.44 -6.27
C ILE A 51 -12.80 -2.22 -5.82
N LYS A 52 -13.56 -2.77 -6.77
CA LYS A 52 -14.79 -3.50 -6.48
C LYS A 52 -14.48 -4.88 -5.88
N ALA A 53 -13.47 -5.57 -6.42
CA ALA A 53 -13.04 -6.87 -5.90
C ALA A 53 -12.15 -6.77 -4.65
N GLN A 54 -11.72 -5.55 -4.28
CA GLN A 54 -10.86 -5.23 -3.13
C GLN A 54 -9.56 -6.04 -3.08
N ARG A 55 -8.98 -6.34 -4.25
CA ARG A 55 -7.77 -7.15 -4.34
C ARG A 55 -6.94 -6.81 -5.58
N ILE A 56 -5.68 -7.22 -5.54
CA ILE A 56 -4.83 -7.25 -6.73
C ILE A 56 -5.37 -8.34 -7.65
N VAL A 57 -5.67 -7.97 -8.90
CA VAL A 57 -6.20 -8.89 -9.93
C VAL A 57 -5.14 -9.27 -10.94
N LYS A 58 -4.10 -8.44 -11.15
CA LYS A 58 -2.96 -8.74 -12.03
C LYS A 58 -1.67 -8.16 -11.46
N THR A 59 -0.57 -8.85 -11.74
CA THR A 59 0.80 -8.44 -11.38
C THR A 59 1.67 -8.57 -12.62
N PHE A 60 2.49 -7.57 -12.93
CA PHE A 60 3.36 -7.57 -14.10
C PHE A 60 4.82 -7.29 -13.70
N PRO A 61 5.81 -7.81 -14.44
CA PRO A 61 7.19 -7.40 -14.24
C PRO A 61 7.35 -5.89 -14.46
N ASN A 62 8.19 -5.26 -13.65
CA ASN A 62 8.46 -3.84 -13.76
C ASN A 62 9.44 -3.55 -14.91
N SER A 63 8.87 -3.41 -16.11
CA SER A 63 9.62 -3.26 -17.35
C SER A 63 9.89 -1.78 -17.69
N LYS A 64 10.80 -1.55 -18.64
CA LYS A 64 11.12 -0.20 -19.12
C LYS A 64 9.92 0.48 -19.76
N GLU A 65 9.03 -0.29 -20.38
CA GLU A 65 7.79 0.21 -20.99
C GLU A 65 6.86 0.79 -19.91
N PHE A 66 6.69 0.10 -18.77
CA PHE A 66 5.91 0.64 -17.65
C PHE A 66 6.55 1.88 -17.02
N GLN A 67 7.89 1.92 -16.93
CA GLN A 67 8.60 3.13 -16.48
C GLN A 67 8.38 4.32 -17.42
N ALA A 68 8.41 4.10 -18.74
CA ALA A 68 8.13 5.14 -19.72
C ALA A 68 6.69 5.65 -19.62
N VAL A 69 5.74 4.74 -19.42
CA VAL A 69 4.33 5.09 -19.19
C VAL A 69 4.18 5.93 -17.92
N ALA A 70 4.74 5.52 -16.79
CA ALA A 70 4.70 6.31 -15.56
C ALA A 70 5.31 7.71 -15.75
N ALA A 71 6.46 7.80 -16.43
CA ALA A 71 7.08 9.08 -16.75
C ALA A 71 6.18 9.98 -17.60
N SER A 72 5.43 9.41 -18.56
CA SER A 72 4.47 10.17 -19.36
C SER A 72 3.33 10.75 -18.51
N TRP A 73 2.83 9.97 -17.54
CA TRP A 73 1.79 10.43 -16.62
C TRP A 73 2.27 11.59 -15.77
N LEU A 74 3.46 11.46 -15.18
CA LEU A 74 4.07 12.51 -14.36
C LEU A 74 4.30 13.80 -15.15
N LYS A 75 4.76 13.71 -16.41
CA LYS A 75 4.93 14.87 -17.29
C LYS A 75 3.62 15.57 -17.65
N SER A 76 2.50 14.85 -17.60
CA SER A 76 1.17 15.38 -17.91
C SER A 76 0.43 15.98 -16.72
N ILE A 77 1.05 16.04 -15.54
CA ILE A 77 0.47 16.63 -14.33
C ILE A 77 0.14 18.10 -14.59
N THR A 78 -1.11 18.49 -14.32
CA THR A 78 -1.60 19.87 -14.44
C THR A 78 -1.81 20.57 -13.09
N GLY A 79 -1.59 19.83 -11.99
CA GLY A 79 -1.63 20.34 -10.63
C GLY A 79 -2.45 19.45 -9.69
N LEU A 80 -2.77 20.01 -8.52
CA LEU A 80 -3.59 19.32 -7.52
C LEU A 80 -5.01 19.07 -8.03
N SER A 81 -5.57 17.94 -7.63
CA SER A 81 -6.99 17.65 -7.80
C SER A 81 -7.82 18.43 -6.78
N PRO A 82 -8.94 19.06 -7.19
CA PRO A 82 -9.89 19.63 -6.24
C PRO A 82 -10.68 18.53 -5.49
N GLN A 83 -10.62 17.28 -5.97
CA GLN A 83 -11.27 16.14 -5.32
C GLN A 83 -10.50 15.75 -4.06
N LEU A 84 -11.21 15.63 -2.94
CA LEU A 84 -10.63 15.22 -1.66
C LEU A 84 -10.61 13.69 -1.47
N THR A 85 -11.42 12.96 -2.25
CA THR A 85 -11.58 11.51 -2.09
C THR A 85 -11.72 10.80 -3.44
N ILE A 86 -11.29 9.55 -3.46
CA ILE A 86 -11.50 8.62 -4.56
C ILE A 86 -12.81 7.89 -4.23
N GLY A 87 -13.83 8.04 -5.06
CA GLY A 87 -15.13 7.40 -4.82
C GLY A 87 -15.02 5.87 -4.70
N HIS A 88 -15.81 5.26 -3.81
CA HIS A 88 -15.62 3.88 -3.36
C HIS A 88 -16.15 2.75 -4.28
N GLN A 89 -16.62 3.06 -5.49
CA GLN A 89 -17.51 2.13 -6.23
C GLN A 89 -17.09 1.84 -7.68
N CYS A 90 -16.02 2.44 -8.19
CA CYS A 90 -15.62 2.22 -9.58
C CYS A 90 -14.12 2.08 -9.72
N GLY A 91 -13.73 1.33 -10.75
CA GLY A 91 -12.42 1.48 -11.37
C GLY A 91 -11.32 0.58 -10.82
N TYR A 92 -10.12 0.92 -11.26
CA TYR A 92 -8.88 0.21 -10.99
C TYR A 92 -7.82 1.19 -10.46
N ILE A 93 -6.90 0.66 -9.67
CA ILE A 93 -5.67 1.36 -9.29
C ILE A 93 -4.49 0.62 -9.88
N VAL A 94 -3.67 1.30 -10.67
CA VAL A 94 -2.41 0.76 -11.18
C VAL A 94 -1.27 1.35 -10.37
N ARG A 95 -0.55 0.51 -9.63
CA ARG A 95 0.68 0.90 -8.92
C ARG A 95 1.89 0.62 -9.80
N ILE A 96 2.66 1.65 -10.09
CA ILE A 96 3.98 1.56 -10.73
C ILE A 96 5.04 2.05 -9.75
N PRO A 97 5.83 1.14 -9.14
CA PRO A 97 7.04 1.51 -8.42
C PRO A 97 8.08 2.06 -9.42
N LEU A 98 8.64 3.24 -9.14
CA LEU A 98 9.66 3.84 -9.99
C LEU A 98 11.03 3.21 -9.72
N THR A 99 11.81 2.98 -10.77
CA THR A 99 13.19 2.47 -10.65
C THR A 99 14.12 3.48 -9.97
N SER A 100 13.82 4.77 -10.13
CA SER A 100 14.51 5.89 -9.47
C SER A 100 13.49 6.88 -8.92
N VAL A 101 13.88 7.62 -7.88
CA VAL A 101 13.07 8.72 -7.36
C VAL A 101 12.83 9.75 -8.48
N ALA A 102 11.59 10.24 -8.59
CA ALA A 102 11.24 11.34 -9.49
C ALA A 102 10.84 12.58 -8.69
N ASP A 103 11.19 13.76 -9.20
CA ASP A 103 10.77 15.05 -8.65
C ASP A 103 9.52 15.54 -9.38
N VAL A 104 8.48 15.84 -8.61
CA VAL A 104 7.24 16.47 -9.11
C VAL A 104 7.15 17.87 -8.52
N VAL A 105 7.20 18.89 -9.39
CA VAL A 105 7.09 20.29 -8.97
C VAL A 105 5.61 20.66 -8.84
N LEU A 106 5.20 21.03 -7.63
CA LEU A 106 3.87 21.55 -7.32
C LEU A 106 3.97 23.04 -6.97
N PRO A 107 2.85 23.79 -6.93
CA PRO A 107 2.89 25.25 -6.74
C PRO A 107 3.56 25.74 -5.44
N ARG A 108 3.68 24.89 -4.41
CA ARG A 108 4.23 25.27 -3.09
C ARG A 108 5.43 24.44 -2.64
N GLU A 109 5.75 23.35 -3.35
CA GLU A 109 6.80 22.42 -2.95
C GLU A 109 7.18 21.50 -4.13
N THR A 110 8.38 20.94 -4.07
CA THR A 110 8.80 19.84 -4.94
C THR A 110 8.70 18.54 -4.14
N VAL A 111 8.00 17.56 -4.69
CA VAL A 111 7.74 16.27 -4.04
C VAL A 111 8.59 15.19 -4.70
N GLN A 112 9.43 14.53 -3.90
CA GLN A 112 10.14 13.31 -4.29
C GLN A 112 9.21 12.11 -4.17
N ILE A 113 9.02 11.38 -5.27
CA ILE A 113 8.11 10.26 -5.35
C ILE A 113 8.84 8.97 -5.74
N LYS A 114 8.37 7.83 -5.20
CA LYS A 114 8.89 6.49 -5.48
C LYS A 114 7.87 5.54 -6.08
N ASP A 115 6.58 5.82 -5.89
CA ASP A 115 5.48 5.03 -6.42
C ASP A 115 4.48 5.98 -7.07
N VAL A 116 3.93 5.56 -8.21
CA VAL A 116 2.84 6.24 -8.90
C VAL A 116 1.61 5.35 -8.88
N PHE A 117 0.48 5.89 -8.46
CA PHE A 117 -0.80 5.19 -8.43
C PHE A 117 -1.76 5.87 -9.41
N LEU A 118 -2.01 5.26 -10.56
CA LEU A 118 -3.06 5.71 -11.47
C LEU A 118 -4.41 5.22 -10.96
N ILE A 119 -5.32 6.14 -10.68
CA ILE A 119 -6.71 5.87 -10.34
C ILE A 119 -7.53 6.08 -11.60
N TYR A 120 -8.17 5.01 -12.05
CA TYR A 120 -8.95 5.01 -13.29
C TYR A 120 -10.38 4.54 -13.04
N CYS A 121 -11.37 5.37 -13.37
CA CYS A 121 -12.75 4.97 -13.56
C CYS A 121 -13.19 5.31 -14.99
N PRO A 122 -13.97 4.47 -15.69
CA PRO A 122 -14.38 4.73 -17.08
C PRO A 122 -15.10 6.07 -17.29
N ASP A 123 -15.91 6.48 -16.31
CA ASP A 123 -16.78 7.67 -16.39
C ASP A 123 -16.19 8.92 -15.71
N LYS A 124 -14.90 8.88 -15.32
CA LYS A 124 -14.25 10.00 -14.62
C LYS A 124 -12.88 10.26 -15.21
N ASP A 125 -12.41 11.49 -15.02
CA ASP A 125 -11.04 11.84 -15.34
C ASP A 125 -10.05 11.03 -14.49
N PRO A 126 -8.96 10.52 -15.09
CA PRO A 126 -7.94 9.80 -14.36
C PRO A 126 -7.19 10.74 -13.41
N LEU A 127 -6.82 10.20 -12.24
CA LEU A 127 -6.03 10.92 -11.25
C LEU A 127 -4.76 10.12 -10.93
N LEU A 128 -3.69 10.83 -10.56
CA LEU A 128 -2.53 10.20 -9.94
C LEU A 128 -2.58 10.43 -8.44
N LEU A 129 -2.44 9.37 -7.67
CA LEU A 129 -2.05 9.45 -6.27
C LEU A 129 -0.55 9.19 -6.19
N VAL A 130 0.16 10.08 -5.51
CA VAL A 130 1.58 9.92 -5.19
C VAL A 130 1.80 10.24 -3.72
N PHE A 131 2.92 9.77 -3.17
CA PHE A 131 3.30 10.02 -1.79
C PHE A 131 4.65 10.71 -1.73
N SER A 132 4.78 11.72 -0.87
CA SER A 132 6.10 12.28 -0.53
C SER A 132 6.94 11.26 0.25
N LYS A 133 8.20 11.62 0.48
CA LYS A 133 9.12 10.87 1.35
C LYS A 133 8.56 10.66 2.76
N GLU A 134 7.79 11.62 3.28
CA GLU A 134 7.10 11.59 4.58
C GLU A 134 5.76 10.84 4.53
N ARG A 135 5.46 10.15 3.42
CA ARG A 135 4.19 9.44 3.16
C ARG A 135 2.96 10.35 3.13
N LYS A 136 3.13 11.65 2.87
CA LYS A 136 2.02 12.57 2.67
C LYS A 136 1.40 12.33 1.29
N PRO A 137 0.08 12.07 1.17
CA PRO A 137 -0.56 11.81 -0.11
C PRO A 137 -0.83 13.10 -0.90
N TYR A 138 -0.68 13.03 -2.22
CA TYR A 138 -1.04 14.07 -3.17
C TYR A 138 -1.89 13.47 -4.28
N LEU A 139 -3.08 14.00 -4.46
CA LEU A 139 -3.96 13.65 -5.57
C LEU A 139 -3.81 14.70 -6.67
N LEU A 140 -3.41 14.26 -7.86
CA LEU A 140 -2.97 15.10 -8.96
C LEU A 140 -3.83 14.87 -10.20
N ARG A 141 -4.17 15.95 -10.89
CA ARG A 141 -4.81 15.89 -12.21
C ARG A 141 -3.76 15.71 -13.28
N ILE A 142 -4.07 14.90 -14.27
CA ILE A 142 -3.25 14.73 -15.47
C ILE A 142 -4.04 15.10 -16.72
N ASN A 143 -3.33 15.53 -17.76
CA ASN A 143 -3.89 15.75 -19.08
C ASN A 143 -3.31 14.74 -20.06
N LEU A 144 -3.76 13.49 -19.93
CA LEU A 144 -3.37 12.40 -20.81
C LEU A 144 -4.51 11.37 -20.88
N ASP A 145 -4.81 10.86 -22.08
CA ASP A 145 -5.73 9.75 -22.22
C ASP A 145 -5.05 8.43 -21.81
N VAL A 146 -5.50 7.85 -20.70
CA VAL A 146 -4.99 6.59 -20.17
C VAL A 146 -5.83 5.38 -20.60
N LYS A 147 -6.95 5.59 -21.30
CA LYS A 147 -7.85 4.49 -21.69
C LYS A 147 -7.16 3.42 -22.53
N PRO A 148 -6.30 3.74 -23.52
CA PRO A 148 -5.59 2.72 -24.30
C PRO A 148 -4.70 1.83 -23.43
N PHE A 149 -3.97 2.45 -22.49
CA PHE A 149 -3.14 1.73 -21.53
C PHE A 149 -3.98 0.80 -20.65
N MET A 150 -5.09 1.31 -20.10
CA MET A 150 -5.97 0.51 -19.25
C MET A 150 -6.61 -0.65 -20.01
N GLN A 151 -7.04 -0.43 -21.24
CA GLN A 151 -7.60 -1.49 -22.08
C GLN A 151 -6.57 -2.59 -22.34
N GLN A 152 -5.34 -2.22 -22.72
CA GLN A 152 -4.25 -3.18 -22.89
C GLN A 152 -3.98 -3.96 -21.59
N LEU A 153 -3.90 -3.29 -20.45
CA LEU A 153 -3.59 -3.91 -19.17
C LEU A 153 -4.68 -4.90 -18.72
N LEU A 154 -5.95 -4.58 -19.00
CA LEU A 154 -7.09 -5.43 -18.68
C LEU A 154 -7.18 -6.65 -19.60
N THR A 155 -6.78 -6.56 -20.86
CA THR A 155 -6.81 -7.70 -21.80
C THR A 155 -5.55 -8.56 -21.78
N THR A 156 -4.44 -8.07 -21.22
CA THR A 156 -3.16 -8.81 -21.20
C THR A 156 -3.11 -9.79 -20.04
N GLU A 157 -2.73 -11.04 -20.29
CA GLU A 157 -2.51 -12.02 -19.24
C GLU A 157 -1.19 -11.76 -18.49
N PRO A 158 -1.16 -11.90 -17.15
CA PRO A 158 0.08 -11.79 -16.39
C PRO A 158 1.11 -12.82 -16.86
N THR A 159 2.21 -12.38 -17.46
CA THR A 159 3.33 -13.25 -17.80
C THR A 159 4.11 -13.57 -16.51
N GLY A 160 3.70 -14.64 -15.83
CA GLY A 160 4.40 -15.15 -14.65
C GLY A 160 3.59 -16.18 -13.89
N LYS A 161 3.64 -17.45 -14.30
CA LYS A 161 3.44 -18.55 -13.35
C LYS A 161 4.55 -18.43 -12.31
N ALA A 162 4.20 -18.16 -11.06
CA ALA A 162 5.07 -18.46 -9.94
C ALA A 162 5.29 -19.98 -9.95
N GLU A 163 6.50 -20.40 -10.32
CA GLU A 163 6.95 -21.77 -10.20
C GLU A 163 6.87 -22.17 -8.72
N LYS A 164 5.94 -23.08 -8.39
CA LYS A 164 5.92 -23.74 -7.09
C LYS A 164 7.19 -24.58 -7.00
N SER A 165 8.21 -24.07 -6.30
CA SER A 165 9.32 -24.89 -5.81
C SER A 165 8.79 -25.77 -4.68
N SER A 166 8.39 -26.99 -5.04
CA SER A 166 8.27 -28.12 -4.12
C SER A 166 9.68 -28.67 -3.93
N GLY A 167 10.16 -28.66 -2.68
CA GLY A 167 11.41 -29.28 -2.24
C GLY A 167 11.38 -29.43 -0.74
#